data_AF-A0A662VXE4-F1
#
_entry.id   AF-A0A662VXE4-F1
#
_cell.length_a   1.000
_cell.length_b   1.000
_cell.length_c   1.000
_cell.angle_alpha   90.00
_cell.angle_beta   90.00
_cell.angle_gamma   90.00
#
_symmetry.space_group_name_H-M   'P 1'
#
loop_
_entity.id
_entity.type
_entity.pdbx_description
1 polymer ?
#
loop_
_entity_poly.entity_id
_entity_poly.type
_entity_poly.pdbx_seq_one_letter_code
_entity_poly.pdbx_strand_id
1 'polypeptide(L)' 'MEKLVGHLTSNPNKIRIVDLLKSKEVSKESIAKSTRIPLKMLERLLNELKKDGIIEEEEGIYKLTELGFDVIKDLKGV' A
#
# COMPACT_ATOMS: atom_id res chain seq x y z
N MET A 1 12.78 -7.20 -7.55
CA MET A 1 12.37 -5.96 -6.83
C MET A 1 12.11 -4.79 -7.75
N GLU A 2 13.00 -4.46 -8.71
CA GLU A 2 12.86 -3.26 -9.55
C GLU A 2 11.49 -3.09 -10.23
N LYS A 3 10.87 -4.17 -10.71
CA LYS A 3 9.50 -4.11 -11.29
C LYS A 3 8.43 -3.71 -10.27
N LEU A 4 8.53 -4.18 -9.03
CA LEU A 4 7.59 -3.84 -7.94
C LEU A 4 7.79 -2.39 -7.49
N VAL A 5 9.05 -1.96 -7.35
CA VAL A 5 9.39 -0.56 -7.04
C VAL A 5 8.87 0.37 -8.16
N GLY A 6 9.06 0.00 -9.43
CA GLY A 6 8.52 0.74 -10.57
C GLY A 6 6.98 0.78 -10.58
N HIS A 7 6.32 -0.34 -10.28
CA HIS A 7 4.87 -0.39 -10.22
C HIS A 7 4.30 0.43 -9.06
N LEU A 8 4.98 0.44 -7.90
CA LEU A 8 4.63 1.24 -6.74
C LEU A 8 4.83 2.74 -7.01
N THR A 9 5.97 3.12 -7.60
CA THR A 9 6.31 4.51 -7.91
C THR A 9 5.51 5.11 -9.08
N SER A 10 4.97 4.26 -9.95
CA SER A 10 4.11 4.70 -11.07
C SER A 10 2.82 5.41 -10.64
N ASN A 11 2.40 5.25 -9.39
CA ASN A 11 1.18 5.87 -8.86
C ASN A 11 1.40 6.43 -7.45
N PRO A 12 1.35 7.77 -7.26
CA PRO A 12 1.62 8.40 -5.96
C PRO A 12 0.61 7.98 -4.88
N ASN A 13 -0.61 7.59 -5.25
CA ASN A 13 -1.59 7.10 -4.29
C ASN A 13 -1.17 5.75 -3.69
N LYS A 14 -0.50 4.89 -4.46
CA LYS A 14 0.03 3.62 -3.92
C LYS A 14 1.10 3.88 -2.87
N ILE A 15 2.01 4.83 -3.13
CA ILE A 15 3.02 5.25 -2.16
C ILE A 15 2.35 5.75 -0.88
N ARG A 16 1.32 6.60 -0.97
CA ARG A 16 0.62 7.14 0.21
C ARG A 16 -0.09 6.06 1.04
N ILE A 17 -0.69 5.06 0.39
CA ILE A 17 -1.32 3.92 1.08
C ILE A 17 -0.25 3.12 1.83
N VAL A 18 0.83 2.78 1.13
CA VAL A 18 1.92 1.98 1.67
C VAL A 18 2.66 2.70 2.82
N ASP A 19 2.90 4.00 2.70
CA ASP A 19 3.53 4.81 3.77
C ASP A 19 2.63 4.93 5.02
N LEU A 20 1.30 4.98 4.83
CA LEU A 20 0.34 4.92 5.94
C LEU A 20 0.41 3.56 6.65
N LEU A 21 0.42 2.47 5.88
CA LEU A 21 0.45 1.10 6.40
C LEU A 21 1.79 0.73 7.05
N LYS A 22 2.87 1.45 6.73
CA LYS A 22 4.17 1.32 7.42
C LYS A 22 4.09 1.60 8.91
N SER A 23 3.19 2.50 9.31
CA SER A 23 3.12 2.97 10.69
C SER A 23 2.01 2.28 11.50
N LYS A 24 1.02 1.68 10.83
CA LYS A 24 -0.15 1.07 11.49
C LYS A 24 -0.97 0.22 10.53
N GLU A 25 -1.63 -0.77 11.09
CA GLU A 25 -2.64 -1.58 10.41
C GLU A 25 -4.00 -0.89 10.53
N VAL A 26 -4.74 -0.77 9.43
CA VAL A 26 -5.98 0.02 9.40
C VAL A 26 -6.99 -0.50 8.39
N SER A 27 -8.27 -0.19 8.63
CA SER A 27 -9.36 -0.50 7.70
C SER A 27 -9.32 0.32 6.41
N LYS A 28 -9.97 -0.18 5.36
CA LYS A 28 -10.15 0.52 4.08
C LYS A 28 -10.72 1.92 4.27
N GLU A 29 -11.75 2.09 5.10
CA GLU A 29 -12.35 3.41 5.37
C GLU A 29 -11.36 4.37 6.03
N SER A 30 -10.51 3.86 6.92
CA SER A 30 -9.48 4.65 7.58
C SER A 30 -8.38 5.09 6.60
N ILE A 31 -8.02 4.21 5.65
CA ILE A 31 -7.09 4.54 4.57
C ILE A 31 -7.70 5.60 3.66
N ALA A 32 -8.96 5.44 3.24
CA ALA A 32 -9.67 6.41 2.40
C ALA A 32 -9.72 7.80 3.05
N LYS A 33 -10.07 7.85 4.34
CA LYS A 33 -10.12 9.10 5.12
C LYS A 33 -8.75 9.77 5.24
N SER A 34 -7.70 8.99 5.55
CA SER A 34 -6.35 9.52 5.77
C SER A 34 -5.69 9.99 4.46
N THR A 35 -5.89 9.23 3.38
CA THR A 35 -5.29 9.52 2.07
C THR A 35 -6.14 10.48 1.22
N ARG A 36 -7.43 10.65 1.57
CA ARG A 36 -8.45 11.37 0.78
C ARG A 36 -8.65 10.77 -0.62
N ILE A 37 -8.44 9.46 -0.76
CA ILE A 37 -8.67 8.72 -2.00
C ILE A 37 -10.13 8.25 -2.01
N PRO A 38 -10.90 8.46 -3.10
CA PRO A 38 -12.25 7.93 -3.22
C PRO A 38 -12.29 6.40 -3.10
N LEU A 39 -13.27 5.85 -2.38
CA LEU A 39 -13.34 4.42 -2.05
C LEU A 39 -13.22 3.51 -3.29
N LYS A 40 -13.94 3.81 -4.38
CA LYS A 40 -13.88 3.01 -5.62
C LYS A 40 -12.48 2.95 -6.23
N MET A 41 -11.72 4.06 -6.15
CA MET A 41 -10.33 4.10 -6.60
C MET A 41 -9.43 3.36 -5.61
N LEU A 42 -9.64 3.55 -4.31
CA LEU A 42 -8.88 2.89 -3.26
C LEU A 42 -9.00 1.36 -3.36
N GLU A 43 -10.20 0.83 -3.58
CA GLU A 43 -10.42 -0.61 -3.75
C GLU A 43 -9.60 -1.19 -4.91
N ARG A 44 -9.54 -0.47 -6.03
CA ARG A 44 -8.69 -0.88 -7.15
C ARG A 44 -7.22 -0.89 -6.75
N LEU A 45 -6.73 0.15 -6.08
CA LEU A 45 -5.34 0.24 -5.66
C LEU A 45 -4.96 -0.82 -4.62
N LEU A 46 -5.82 -1.08 -3.64
CA LEU A 46 -5.61 -2.13 -2.64
C LEU A 46 -5.55 -3.51 -3.29
N ASN A 47 -6.44 -3.78 -4.26
CA ASN A 47 -6.41 -5.02 -5.03
C ASN A 47 -5.12 -5.19 -5.84
N GLU A 48 -4.62 -4.11 -6.46
CA GLU A 48 -3.33 -4.15 -7.17
C GLU A 48 -2.18 -4.43 -6.19
N LEU A 49 -2.10 -3.71 -5.06
CA LEU A 49 -1.06 -3.90 -4.04
C LEU A 49 -1.10 -5.29 -3.38
N LYS A 50 -2.30 -5.85 -3.20
CA LYS A 50 -2.51 -7.21 -2.66
C LYS A 50 -2.07 -8.27 -3.66
N LYS A 51 -2.38 -8.08 -4.96
CA LYS A 51 -1.90 -8.95 -6.04
C LYS A 51 -0.38 -8.94 -6.18
N ASP A 52 0.22 -7.78 -5.96
CA ASP A 52 1.68 -7.60 -5.96
C ASP A 52 2.34 -8.18 -4.69
N GLY A 53 1.56 -8.65 -3.71
CA GLY A 53 2.05 -9.19 -2.45
C GLY A 53 2.65 -8.15 -1.50
N ILE A 54 2.42 -6.86 -1.77
CA ILE A 54 2.96 -5.74 -0.97
C ILE A 54 2.15 -5.56 0.32
N ILE A 55 0.84 -5.76 0.24
CA ILE A 55 -0.07 -5.68 1.38
C ILE A 55 -0.88 -6.96 1.49
N GLU A 56 -1.39 -7.20 2.68
CA GLU A 56 -2.36 -8.25 2.95
C GLU A 56 -3.56 -7.68 3.70
N GLU A 57 -4.64 -8.45 3.76
CA GLU A 57 -5.89 -8.06 4.38
C GLU A 57 -6.40 -9.22 5.23
N GLU A 58 -6.65 -8.94 6.51
CA GLU A 58 -7.21 -9.85 7.49
C GLU A 58 -8.42 -9.17 8.14
N GLU A 59 -9.60 -9.78 8.03
CA GLU A 59 -10.84 -9.27 8.64
C GLU A 59 -11.16 -7.79 8.31
N GLY A 60 -10.80 -7.34 7.09
CA GLY A 60 -11.02 -5.97 6.61
C GLY A 60 -9.98 -4.94 7.11
N ILE A 61 -8.97 -5.39 7.85
CA ILE A 61 -7.79 -4.62 8.24
C ILE A 61 -6.66 -4.92 7.26
N TYR A 62 -6.03 -3.86 6.75
CA TYR A 62 -4.90 -3.97 5.83
C TYR A 62 -3.60 -3.75 6.59
N LYS A 63 -2.59 -4.55 6.27
CA LYS A 63 -1.23 -4.45 6.80
C LYS A 63 -0.20 -4.63 5.68
N LEU A 64 1.03 -4.15 5.92
CA LEU A 64 2.15 -4.41 5.02
C LEU A 64 2.70 -5.82 5.25
N THR A 65 3.06 -6.49 4.16
CA THR A 65 3.81 -7.74 4.22
C THR A 65 5.31 -7.44 4.40
N GLU A 66 6.11 -8.46 4.71
CA GLU A 66 7.58 -8.36 4.72
C GLU A 66 8.12 -7.82 3.38
N LEU A 67 7.60 -8.34 2.26
CA LEU A 67 7.95 -7.86 0.92
C LEU A 67 7.64 -6.36 0.77
N GLY A 68 6.47 -5.92 1.26
CA GLY A 68 6.09 -4.52 1.22
C GLY A 68 7.05 -3.62 2.02
N PHE A 69 7.49 -4.07 3.20
CA PHE A 69 8.50 -3.35 3.98
C PHE A 69 9.82 -3.20 3.23
N ASP A 70 10.31 -4.25 2.60
CA ASP A 70 11.60 -4.22 1.89
C ASP A 70 11.52 -3.34 0.63
N VAL A 71 10.42 -3.42 -0.13
CA VAL A 71 10.19 -2.53 -1.28
C VAL A 71 10.21 -1.05 -0.87
N ILE A 72 9.67 -0.69 0.30
CA ILE A 72 9.70 0.70 0.79
C ILE A 72 11.11 1.13 1.22
N LYS A 73 11.87 0.24 1.86
CA LYS A 73 13.25 0.54 2.28
C LYS A 73 14.13 0.86 1.07
N ASP A 74 14.06 0.01 0.05
CA ASP A 74 14.75 0.21 -1.23
C ASP A 74 14.39 1.57 -1.86
N LEU A 75 13.10 1.94 -1.81
CA LEU A 75 12.59 3.19 -2.39
C LEU A 75 13.10 4.44 -1.65
N LYS A 76 13.26 4.35 -0.33
CA LYS A 76 13.78 5.45 0.50
C LYS A 76 15.32 5.45 0.61
N GLY A 77 16.00 4.46 0.03
CA GLY A 77 17.46 4.34 0.04
C GLY A 77 18.04 4.15 1.45
N VAL A 78 17.29 3.49 2.34
CA VAL A 78 17.67 3.21 3.74
C VAL A 78 18.00 1.75 3.96
#